data_AF-A0A3D0QCT6-F1
#
_entry.id   AF-A0A3D0QCT6-F1
#
_cell.length_a   1.000
_cell.length_b   1.000
_cell.length_c   1.000
_cell.angle_alpha   90.00
_cell.angle_beta   90.00
_cell.angle_gamma   90.00
#
_symmetry.space_group_name_H-M   'P 1'
#
loop_
_entity.id
_entity.type
_entity.pdbx_description
1 polymer ?
#
loop_
_entity_poly.entity_id
_entity_poly.type
_entity_poly.pdbx_seq_one_letter_code
_entity_poly.pdbx_strand_id
1 'polypeptide(L)' 'VCRNPRVLGCKDITVLKHASHHHVTLTCQLNSTATLAEVHQIISQVETQLYQGFPQVQRFTIHAEPVNR' A
#
# COMPACT_ATOMS: atom_id res chain seq x y z
N VAL A 1 -4.63 -6.94 -4.40
CA VAL A 1 -4.72 -5.46 -4.29
C VAL A 1 -3.44 -4.82 -4.83
N CYS A 2 -2.26 -5.19 -4.33
CA CYS A 2 -0.98 -4.72 -4.88
C CYS A 2 -0.46 -5.69 -5.96
N ARG A 3 -0.13 -5.20 -7.16
CA ARG A 3 0.44 -6.00 -8.27
C ARG A 3 1.97 -5.82 -8.37
N ASN A 4 2.64 -5.66 -7.23
CA ASN A 4 4.10 -5.54 -7.18
C ASN A 4 4.69 -6.85 -6.63
N PRO A 5 5.57 -7.56 -7.37
CA PRO A 5 6.13 -8.85 -6.94
C PRO A 5 7.00 -8.76 -5.70
N ARG A 6 7.43 -7.54 -5.30
CA ARG A 6 8.21 -7.29 -4.08
C ARG A 6 7.35 -7.12 -2.83
N VAL A 7 6.02 -7.05 -2.99
CA VAL A 7 5.06 -7.06 -1.88
C VAL A 7 4.67 -8.50 -1.60
N LEU A 8 5.05 -9.00 -0.42
CA LEU A 8 4.83 -10.39 -0.02
C LEU A 8 3.39 -10.62 0.48
N GLY A 9 2.74 -9.58 0.98
CA GLY A 9 1.37 -9.65 1.48
C GLY A 9 0.78 -8.26 1.72
N CYS A 10 -0.55 -8.21 1.86
CA CYS A 10 -1.26 -7.01 2.30
C CYS A 10 -2.22 -7.38 3.42
N LYS A 11 -2.23 -6.61 4.50
CA LYS A 11 -3.11 -6.79 5.65
C LYS A 11 -3.67 -5.45 6.13
N ASP A 12 -4.59 -5.53 7.09
CA ASP A 12 -5.20 -4.36 7.77
C ASP A 12 -5.82 -3.35 6.78
N ILE A 13 -6.43 -3.86 5.71
CA ILE A 13 -7.03 -3.02 4.67
C ILE A 13 -8.35 -2.46 5.20
N THR A 14 -8.39 -1.13 5.33
CA THR A 14 -9.56 -0.39 5.81
C THR A 14 -9.98 0.62 4.76
N VAL A 15 -11.28 0.66 4.45
CA VAL A 15 -11.86 1.64 3.53
C VAL A 15 -12.83 2.51 4.32
N LEU A 16 -12.51 3.80 4.42
CA LEU A 16 -13.37 4.80 5.04
C LEU A 16 -14.02 5.64 3.95
N LYS A 17 -15.34 5.79 4.04
CA LYS A 17 -16.11 6.70 3.19
C LYS A 17 -16.33 8.00 3.95
N HIS A 18 -15.85 9.10 3.40
CA HIS A 18 -16.10 10.44 3.93
C HIS A 18 -16.81 11.28 2.87
N ALA A 19 -18.09 11.57 3.12
CA ALA A 19 -19.00 12.19 2.15
C ALA A 19 -19.03 11.42 0.81
N SER A 20 -18.52 12.03 -0.26
CA SER A 20 -18.42 11.48 -1.62
C SER A 20 -17.09 10.79 -1.93
N HIS A 21 -16.11 10.82 -1.01
CA HIS A 21 -14.76 10.32 -1.26
C HIS A 21 -14.41 9.11 -0.40
N HIS A 22 -13.51 8.28 -0.90
CA HIS A 22 -12.94 7.16 -0.16
C HIS A 22 -11.52 7.47 0.29
N HIS A 23 -11.19 7.07 1.50
CA HIS A 23 -9.83 7.00 2.02
C HIS A 23 -9.55 5.54 2.34
N VAL A 24 -8.48 5.01 1.75
CA VAL A 24 -8.06 3.63 1.95
C VAL A 24 -6.76 3.60 2.75
N THR A 25 -6.74 2.81 3.81
CA THR A 25 -5.52 2.49 4.56
C THR A 25 -5.19 1.02 4.36
N LEU A 26 -3.91 0.70 4.16
CA LEU A 26 -3.44 -0.68 4.04
C LEU A 26 -2.02 -0.83 4.56
N THR A 27 -1.68 -2.04 5.00
CA THR A 27 -0.33 -2.41 5.38
C THR A 27 0.24 -3.39 4.36
N CYS A 28 1.34 -3.01 3.72
CA CYS A 28 2.11 -3.87 2.83
C CYS A 28 3.22 -4.57 3.61
N GLN A 29 3.29 -5.88 3.47
CA GLN A 29 4.34 -6.70 4.05
C GLN A 29 5.48 -6.87 3.05
N LEU A 30 6.69 -6.52 3.48
CA LEU A 30 7.91 -6.52 2.67
C LEU A 30 8.97 -7.43 3.30
N ASN A 31 10.00 -7.78 2.53
CA ASN A 31 11.13 -8.54 3.06
C ASN A 31 11.84 -7.72 4.16
N SER A 32 12.14 -8.34 5.29
CA SER A 32 12.85 -7.70 6.41
C SER A 32 14.27 -7.27 6.07
N THR A 33 14.86 -7.80 5.00
CA THR A 33 16.18 -7.38 4.50
C THR A 33 16.12 -6.21 3.53
N ALA A 34 14.94 -5.70 3.18
CA ALA A 34 14.82 -4.56 2.27
C ALA A 34 15.32 -3.28 2.94
N THR A 35 16.13 -2.51 2.22
CA THR A 35 16.58 -1.19 2.67
C THR A 35 15.42 -0.20 2.69
N LEU A 36 15.54 0.86 3.48
CA LEU A 36 14.53 1.93 3.51
C LEU A 36 14.29 2.55 2.13
N ALA A 37 15.34 2.68 1.31
CA ALA A 37 15.23 3.18 -0.07
C ALA A 37 14.41 2.23 -0.95
N GLU A 38 14.64 0.92 -0.86
CA GLU A 38 13.86 -0.08 -1.59
C GLU A 38 12.40 -0.08 -1.13
N VAL A 39 12.16 0.02 0.19
CA VAL A 39 10.82 0.14 0.76
C VAL A 39 10.11 1.35 0.15
N HIS A 40 10.72 2.54 0.18
CA HIS A 40 10.14 3.73 -0.44
C HIS A 40 9.81 3.52 -1.93
N GLN A 41 10.75 2.94 -2.70
CA GLN A 41 10.52 2.67 -4.12
C GLN A 41 9.34 1.71 -4.34
N ILE A 42 9.22 0.66 -3.52
CA ILE A 42 8.11 -0.31 -3.62
C ILE A 42 6.79 0.39 -3.29
N ILE A 43 6.73 1.15 -2.20
CA ILE A 43 5.50 1.83 -1.76
C ILE A 43 5.05 2.87 -2.79
N SER A 44 5.95 3.69 -3.33
CA SER A 44 5.58 4.68 -4.37
C SER A 44 5.03 4.03 -5.65
N GLN A 45 5.58 2.87 -6.05
CA GLN A 45 5.05 2.11 -7.18
C GLN A 45 3.65 1.55 -6.88
N VAL A 46 3.44 1.01 -5.69
CA VAL A 46 2.13 0.51 -5.24
C VAL A 46 1.12 1.65 -5.19
N GLU A 47 1.48 2.78 -4.59
CA GLU A 47 0.64 3.97 -4.50
C GLU A 47 0.18 4.44 -5.88
N THR A 48 1.12 4.55 -6.82
CA THR A 48 0.81 4.93 -8.21
C THR A 48 -0.20 3.97 -8.85
N GLN A 49 0.00 2.66 -8.68
CA GLN A 49 -0.93 1.65 -9.22
C GLN A 49 -2.32 1.73 -8.56
N LEU A 50 -2.38 2.03 -7.27
CA LEU A 50 -3.64 2.18 -6.54
C LEU A 50 -4.42 3.41 -7.01
N TYR A 51 -3.76 4.57 -7.17
CA TYR A 51 -4.42 5.75 -7.72
C TYR A 51 -4.89 5.54 -9.18
N GLN A 52 -4.13 4.81 -9.99
CA GLN A 52 -4.55 4.46 -11.36
C GLN A 52 -5.74 3.50 -11.39
N GLY A 53 -5.77 2.50 -10.49
CA GLY A 53 -6.83 1.50 -10.44
C GLY A 53 -8.13 1.97 -9.76
N PHE A 54 -8.03 2.99 -8.89
CA PHE A 54 -9.15 3.45 -8.07
C PHE A 54 -9.24 5.00 -8.06
N PRO A 55 -9.59 5.62 -9.19
CA PRO A 55 -9.67 7.09 -9.30
C PRO A 55 -10.69 7.73 -8.34
N GLN A 56 -11.65 6.97 -7.81
CA GLN A 56 -12.63 7.41 -6.81
C GLN A 56 -12.08 7.48 -5.37
N VAL A 57 -10.87 6.97 -5.14
CA VAL A 57 -10.18 7.06 -3.84
C VAL A 57 -9.38 8.35 -3.81
N GLN A 58 -9.72 9.23 -2.88
CA GLN A 58 -9.06 10.52 -2.74
C GLN A 58 -7.70 10.40 -2.05
N ARG A 59 -7.55 9.41 -1.16
CA ARG A 59 -6.32 9.22 -0.41
C ARG A 59 -6.03 7.76 -0.13
N PHE A 60 -4.78 7.38 -0.35
CA PHE A 60 -4.20 6.14 0.15
C PHE A 60 -3.24 6.44 1.30
N THR A 61 -3.34 5.66 2.38
CA THR A 61 -2.33 5.62 3.45
C THR A 61 -1.75 4.22 3.45
N ILE A 62 -0.45 4.10 3.13
CA ILE A 62 0.22 2.81 3.00
C ILE A 62 1.28 2.69 4.09
N HIS A 63 1.08 1.74 4.99
CA HIS A 63 2.10 1.34 5.95
C HIS A 63 2.98 0.24 5.36
N ALA A 64 4.27 0.27 5.65
CA ALA A 64 5.21 -0.76 5.26
C ALA A 64 5.73 -1.47 6.51
N GLU A 65 5.53 -2.78 6.59
CA GLU A 65 6.01 -3.60 7.70
C GLU A 65 6.85 -4.77 7.16
N PRO A 66 7.90 -5.19 7.88
CA PRO A 66 8.59 -6.43 7.55
C PRO A 66 7.68 -7.63 7.81
N VAL A 67 7.83 -8.69 7.01
CA VAL A 67 7.31 -10.01 7.38
C VAL A 67 8.07 -10.50 8.62
N ASN A 68 7.36 -10.68 9.74
CA ASN A 68 7.92 -11.43 10.87
C ASN A 68 7.94 -12.92 10.49
N ARG A 69 9.10 -13.55 10.67
CA ARG A 69 9.21 -15.01 10.58
C ARG A 69 8.49 -15.69 11.73
#